data_AF-A0A941VYJ3-F1
#
_entry.id   AF-A0A941VYJ3-F1
#
_cell.length_a   1.000
_cell.length_b   1.000
_cell.length_c   1.000
_cell.angle_alpha   90.00
_cell.angle_beta   90.00
_cell.angle_gamma   90.00
#
_symmetry.space_group_name_H-M   'P 1'
#
loop_
_entity.id
_entity.type
_entity.pdbx_description
1 polymer ?
#
loop_
_entity_poly.entity_id
_entity_poly.type
_entity_poly.pdbx_seq_one_letter_code
_entity_poly.pdbx_strand_id
1 'polypeptide(L)'
;MHINTINLMDILEDKFEKDQAKIIAKAIDEAIGESVQQQATVLATKEDIANLKVELTNIKSELIKWMFIFWLGQIGVLTGIIFAMLKIKG
;
A
#
# COMPACT_ATOMS: atom_id res chain seq x y z
N MET A 1 -19.05 -16.65 6.44
CA MET A 1 -19.45 -16.58 7.86
C MET A 1 -20.89 -16.11 7.90
N HIS A 2 -21.84 -17.03 8.14
CA HIS A 2 -23.27 -16.77 8.23
C HIS A 2 -23.67 -17.09 9.67
N ILE A 3 -23.29 -16.20 10.62
CA ILE A 3 -23.57 -16.43 12.04
C ILE A 3 -24.59 -15.38 12.48
N ASN A 4 -25.82 -15.87 12.71
CA ASN A 4 -26.83 -15.31 13.62
C ASN A 4 -27.50 -13.96 13.32
N THR A 5 -27.98 -13.73 12.10
CA THR A 5 -29.09 -12.75 11.90
C THR A 5 -30.43 -13.31 12.40
N ILE A 6 -30.66 -14.61 12.19
CA ILE A 6 -31.92 -15.30 12.57
C ILE A 6 -32.13 -15.27 14.09
N ASN A 7 -31.08 -15.49 14.88
CA ASN A 7 -31.18 -15.51 16.34
C ASN A 7 -31.39 -14.11 16.94
N LEU A 8 -30.95 -13.04 16.25
CA LEU A 8 -31.06 -11.66 16.73
C LEU A 8 -32.47 -11.09 16.54
N MET A 9 -33.14 -11.43 15.42
CA MET A 9 -34.54 -11.04 15.22
C MET A 9 -35.46 -11.67 16.27
N ASP A 10 -35.28 -12.96 16.57
CA ASP A 10 -36.12 -13.69 17.53
C ASP A 10 -36.00 -13.13 18.96
N ILE A 11 -34.82 -12.66 19.37
CA ILE A 11 -34.58 -12.06 20.70
C ILE A 11 -35.12 -10.63 20.79
N LEU A 12 -35.10 -9.88 19.68
CA LEU A 12 -35.61 -8.51 19.63
C LEU A 12 -37.15 -8.48 19.59
N GLU A 13 -37.80 -9.44 18.92
CA GLU A 13 -39.27 -9.54 18.87
C GLU A 13 -39.91 -9.96 20.21
N ASP A 14 -39.20 -10.70 21.07
CA ASP A 14 -39.69 -11.14 22.38
C ASP A 14 -39.66 -10.02 23.45
N LYS A 15 -38.93 -8.92 23.22
CA LYS A 15 -38.70 -7.85 24.23
C LYS A 15 -38.96 -6.42 23.77
N PHE A 16 -39.27 -6.16 22.49
CA PHE A 16 -39.46 -4.81 21.95
C PHE A 16 -40.64 -4.71 20.96
N GLU A 17 -41.41 -3.62 21.02
CA GLU A 17 -42.41 -3.30 20.00
C GLU A 17 -41.75 -3.15 18.61
N LYS A 18 -42.45 -3.56 17.54
CA LYS A 18 -41.95 -3.68 16.15
C LYS A 18 -41.15 -2.46 15.64
N ASP A 19 -41.49 -1.26 16.10
CA ASP A 19 -40.80 -0.03 15.71
C ASP A 19 -39.40 0.10 16.34
N GLN A 20 -39.20 -0.42 17.56
CA GLN A 20 -37.89 -0.37 18.24
C GLN A 20 -36.93 -1.43 17.69
N ALA A 21 -37.42 -2.63 17.39
CA ALA A 21 -36.62 -3.67 16.74
C ALA A 21 -36.09 -3.22 15.37
N LYS A 22 -36.89 -2.46 14.61
CA LYS A 22 -36.51 -1.90 13.32
C LYS A 22 -35.43 -0.81 13.43
N ILE A 23 -35.50 0.04 14.46
CA ILE A 23 -34.49 1.07 14.72
C ILE A 23 -33.15 0.43 15.11
N ILE A 24 -33.19 -0.61 15.97
CA ILE A 24 -31.99 -1.34 16.40
C ILE A 24 -31.36 -2.08 15.23
N ALA A 25 -32.16 -2.78 14.41
CA ALA A 25 -31.67 -3.46 13.22
C ALA A 25 -31.00 -2.50 12.24
N LYS A 26 -31.62 -1.33 11.98
CA LYS A 26 -31.05 -0.31 11.09
C LYS A 26 -29.75 0.28 11.63
N ALA A 27 -29.68 0.56 12.93
CA ALA A 27 -28.47 1.09 13.56
C ALA A 27 -27.31 0.09 13.53
N ILE A 28 -27.61 -1.20 13.67
CA ILE A 28 -26.62 -2.29 13.56
C ILE A 28 -26.15 -2.42 12.12
N ASP A 29 -27.04 -2.42 11.14
CA ASP A 29 -26.67 -2.48 9.72
C ASP A 29 -25.79 -1.29 9.30
N GLU A 30 -26.09 -0.09 9.81
CA GLU A 30 -25.32 1.12 9.54
C GLU A 30 -23.92 1.07 10.18
N ALA A 31 -23.83 0.66 11.44
CA ALA A 31 -22.54 0.50 12.14
C ALA A 31 -21.68 -0.63 11.54
N ILE A 32 -22.29 -1.73 11.10
CA ILE A 32 -21.59 -2.80 10.40
C ILE A 32 -21.14 -2.32 9.02
N GLY A 33 -21.99 -1.62 8.27
CA GLY A 33 -21.64 -1.05 6.97
C GLY A 33 -20.45 -0.09 7.06
N GLU A 34 -20.45 0.82 8.03
CA GLU A 34 -19.37 1.78 8.27
C GLU A 34 -18.07 1.08 8.69
N SER A 35 -18.14 0.13 9.63
CA SER A 35 -16.95 -0.62 10.09
C SER A 35 -16.35 -1.52 9.00
N VAL A 36 -17.16 -2.07 8.10
CA VAL A 36 -16.70 -2.84 6.93
C VAL A 36 -16.06 -1.92 5.89
N GLN A 37 -16.65 -0.77 5.59
CA GLN A 37 -16.07 0.22 4.67
C GLN A 37 -14.74 0.78 5.20
N GLN A 38 -14.65 1.07 6.49
CA GLN A 38 -13.42 1.54 7.13
C GLN A 38 -12.31 0.48 7.04
N GLN A 39 -12.64 -0.79 7.31
CA GLN A 39 -11.69 -1.89 7.17
C GLN A 39 -11.25 -2.09 5.71
N ALA A 40 -12.17 -2.05 4.75
CA ALA A 40 -11.85 -2.14 3.32
C ALA A 40 -10.90 -1.01 2.88
N THR A 41 -11.15 0.22 3.35
CA THR A 41 -10.28 1.38 3.09
C THR A 41 -8.89 1.20 3.68
N VAL A 42 -8.80 0.70 4.92
CA VAL A 42 -7.50 0.42 5.58
C VAL A 42 -6.73 -0.68 4.86
N LEU A 43 -7.41 -1.72 4.36
CA LEU A 43 -6.78 -2.79 3.59
C LEU A 43 -6.24 -2.29 2.25
N ALA A 44 -7.03 -1.48 1.51
CA ALA A 44 -6.60 -0.84 0.28
C ALA A 44 -5.33 0.01 0.52
N THR A 45 -5.33 0.87 1.54
CA THR A 45 -4.15 1.69 1.88
C THR A 45 -2.92 0.85 2.24
N LYS A 46 -3.09 -0.31 2.89
CA LYS A 46 -1.97 -1.21 3.22
C LYS A 46 -1.38 -1.87 1.97
N GLU A 47 -2.23 -2.27 1.03
CA GLU A 47 -1.80 -2.81 -0.26
C GLU A 47 -1.06 -1.76 -1.09
N ASP A 48 -1.59 -0.54 -1.14
CA ASP A 48 -0.95 0.60 -1.81
C ASP A 48 0.43 0.90 -1.20
N ILE A 49 0.55 0.90 0.12
CA ILE A 49 1.84 1.08 0.81
C ILE A 49 2.82 -0.05 0.47
N ALA A 50 2.35 -1.29 0.36
CA ALA A 50 3.20 -2.42 -0.01
C ALA A 50 3.71 -2.28 -1.45
N ASN A 51 2.83 -1.91 -2.38
CA ASN A 51 3.17 -1.66 -3.78
C ASN A 51 4.18 -0.52 -3.92
N LEU A 52 3.96 0.61 -3.23
CA LEU A 52 4.89 1.74 -3.21
C LEU A 52 6.29 1.36 -2.68
N LYS A 53 6.36 0.49 -1.66
CA LYS A 53 7.66 -0.01 -1.15
C LYS A 53 8.39 -0.87 -2.17
N VAL A 54 7.67 -1.68 -2.93
CA VAL A 54 8.24 -2.50 -4.00
C VAL A 54 8.76 -1.61 -5.12
N GLU A 55 7.97 -0.65 -5.58
CA GLU A 55 8.37 0.32 -6.61
C GLU A 55 9.60 1.12 -6.19
N LEU A 56 9.64 1.62 -4.94
CA LEU A 56 10.80 2.34 -4.41
C LEU A 56 12.05 1.45 -4.36
N THR A 57 11.91 0.19 -3.98
CA THR A 57 13.02 -0.76 -4.00
C THR A 57 13.54 -1.00 -5.43
N ASN A 58 12.63 -1.11 -6.40
CA ASN A 58 12.98 -1.29 -7.81
C ASN A 58 13.71 -0.05 -8.36
N ILE A 59 13.18 1.15 -8.12
CA ILE A 59 13.80 2.42 -8.52
C ILE A 59 15.18 2.55 -7.89
N LYS A 60 15.33 2.25 -6.60
CA LYS A 60 16.64 2.27 -5.92
C LYS A 60 17.63 1.31 -6.59
N SER A 61 17.19 0.10 -6.93
CA SER A 61 18.02 -0.90 -7.62
C SER A 61 18.46 -0.41 -9.00
N GLU A 62 17.55 0.19 -9.76
CA GLU A 62 17.85 0.78 -11.07
C GLU A 62 18.83 1.95 -10.98
N LEU A 63 18.64 2.86 -10.01
CA LEU A 63 19.57 3.97 -9.76
C LEU A 63 20.97 3.46 -9.44
N ILE A 64 21.10 2.42 -8.62
CA ILE A 64 22.40 1.81 -8.30
C ILE A 64 23.06 1.24 -9.56
N LYS A 65 22.30 0.56 -10.44
CA LYS A 65 22.84 0.06 -11.72
C LYS A 65 23.34 1.22 -12.61
N TRP A 66 22.57 2.30 -12.71
CA TRP A 66 22.97 3.48 -13.46
C TRP A 66 24.21 4.18 -12.89
N MET A 67 24.38 4.18 -11.56
CA MET A 67 25.59 4.70 -10.92
C MET A 67 26.85 3.95 -11.36
N PHE A 68 26.79 2.63 -11.56
CA PHE A 68 27.95 1.87 -12.08
C PHE A 68 28.29 2.23 -13.52
N ILE A 69 27.28 2.35 -14.40
CA ILE A 69 27.49 2.76 -15.80
C ILE A 69 28.11 4.16 -15.85
N PHE A 70 27.58 5.07 -15.05
CA PHE A 70 28.10 6.42 -14.93
C PHE A 70 29.56 6.42 -14.43
N TRP A 71 29.87 5.68 -13.37
CA TRP A 71 31.24 5.58 -12.85
C TRP A 71 32.22 4.97 -13.84
N LEU A 72 31.83 3.96 -14.62
CA LEU A 72 32.66 3.43 -15.71
C LEU A 72 32.98 4.51 -16.76
N GLY A 73 31.99 5.34 -17.10
CA GLY A 73 32.20 6.50 -17.96
C GLY A 73 33.21 7.49 -17.39
N GLN A 74 33.10 7.83 -16.09
CA GLN A 74 34.06 8.71 -15.41
C GLN A 74 35.48 8.14 -15.43
N ILE A 75 35.66 6.85 -15.16
CA ILE A 75 36.99 6.20 -15.23
C ILE A 75 37.56 6.25 -16.65
N GLY A 76 36.74 6.00 -17.68
CA GLY A 76 37.16 6.12 -19.08
C GLY A 76 37.62 7.53 -19.44
N VAL A 77 36.88 8.56 -19.01
CA VAL A 77 37.24 9.96 -19.24
C VAL A 77 38.52 10.34 -18.49
N LEU A 78 38.63 10.00 -17.21
CA LEU A 78 39.81 10.32 -16.40
C LEU A 78 41.07 9.63 -16.94
N THR A 79 40.98 8.35 -17.31
CA THR A 79 42.09 7.62 -17.91
C THR A 79 42.49 8.20 -19.26
N GLY A 80 41.52 8.57 -20.09
CA GLY A 80 41.77 9.27 -21.36
C GLY A 80 42.48 10.61 -21.18
N ILE A 81 42.05 11.42 -20.21
CA ILE A 81 42.68 12.71 -19.88
C ILE A 81 44.12 12.50 -19.40
N ILE A 82 44.36 11.55 -18.50
CA ILE A 82 45.71 11.24 -17.99
C ILE A 82 46.62 10.79 -19.14
N PHE A 83 46.16 9.88 -20.00
CA PHE A 83 46.93 9.40 -21.14
C PHE A 83 47.25 10.52 -22.13
N ALA A 84 46.28 11.39 -22.44
CA ALA A 84 46.48 12.54 -23.29
C ALA A 84 47.53 13.50 -22.71
N MET A 85 47.48 13.78 -21.40
CA MET A 85 48.48 14.63 -20.73
C MET A 85 49.88 14.02 -20.77
N LEU A 86 50.02 12.71 -20.59
CA LEU A 86 51.31 12.01 -20.68
C LEU A 86 51.88 12.05 -22.10
N LYS A 87 51.03 11.85 -23.12
CA LYS A 87 51.43 11.93 -24.53
C LYS A 87 51.85 13.35 -24.96
N ILE A 88 51.27 14.39 -24.36
CA ILE A 88 51.61 15.79 -24.68
C ILE A 88 52.96 16.20 -24.07
N LYS A 89 53.40 15.54 -22.97
CA LYS A 89 54.63 15.89 -22.25
C LYS A 89 55.86 15.06 -22.63
N GLY A 90 55.70 13.92 -23.31
CA GLY A 90 56.79 13.06 -23.80
C GLY A 90 56.95 13.18 -25.30
#